data_AF-A0A371IWX7-F1
#
_entry.id   AF-A0A371IWX7-F1
#
_cell.length_a   1.000
_cell.length_b   1.000
_cell.length_c   1.000
_cell.angle_alpha   90.00
_cell.angle_beta   90.00
_cell.angle_gamma   90.00
#
_symmetry.space_group_name_H-M   'P 1'
#
loop_
_entity.id
_entity.type
_entity.pdbx_description
1 polymer ?
#
loop_
_entity_poly.entity_id
_entity_poly.type
_entity_poly.pdbx_seq_one_letter_code
_entity_poly.pdbx_strand_id
1 'polypeptide(L)'
;MNCGKYYGEYIGNLEYVSSQLLGIINGNILPALPSTGFPVDVKDPRGVCVSTYTPKDSVVFDCTIWNTIKEKLINSSEESGEVATTGILVYLCDTLDCILKRTVGLNYGFAAQLERFLCLCESLETRLDSICCNGKCPEVIGDLLCVLMQILTKLISAVSKAAVLVYYATCDINPTTGNTVIATFFECMLCDLINDLCELEKLIPELSAIVIAFATCDMQKCTPCYTAPCAPKKVRPICPPNMMHYGNNGYGQNYGGCCGSGCCGGCNKGK
;
A
#
# COMPACT_ATOMS: atom_id res chain seq x y z
N MET A 1 -39.36 -3.86 -20.97
CA MET A 1 -38.20 -4.68 -21.41
C MET A 1 -37.27 -4.76 -20.21
N ASN A 2 -37.08 -5.93 -19.62
CA ASN A 2 -36.13 -6.09 -18.51
C ASN A 2 -34.77 -6.40 -19.13
N CYS A 3 -33.78 -5.54 -18.89
CA CYS A 3 -32.39 -5.80 -19.25
C CYS A 3 -31.51 -5.47 -18.04
N GLY A 4 -30.30 -6.01 -18.04
CA GLY A 4 -29.43 -6.03 -16.88
C GLY A 4 -29.54 -7.36 -16.15
N LYS A 5 -28.40 -7.95 -15.82
CA LYS A 5 -28.32 -9.24 -15.14
C LYS A 5 -27.39 -9.10 -13.95
N TYR A 6 -27.91 -9.39 -12.76
CA TYR A 6 -27.07 -9.46 -11.58
C TYR A 6 -26.30 -10.77 -11.61
N TYR A 7 -25.00 -10.68 -11.88
CA TYR A 7 -24.08 -11.80 -11.75
C TYR A 7 -23.39 -11.67 -10.39
N GLY A 8 -23.82 -12.49 -9.43
CA GLY A 8 -23.29 -12.44 -8.05
C GLY A 8 -21.77 -12.61 -8.01
N GLU A 9 -21.21 -13.43 -8.90
CA GLU A 9 -19.77 -13.65 -9.05
C GLU A 9 -18.98 -12.40 -9.48
N TYR A 10 -19.62 -11.37 -10.05
CA TYR A 10 -18.92 -10.16 -10.50
C TYR A 10 -19.33 -8.95 -9.68
N ILE A 11 -20.64 -8.68 -9.64
CA ILE A 11 -21.17 -7.51 -8.97
C ILE A 11 -21.04 -7.69 -7.46
N GLY A 12 -21.31 -8.89 -6.95
CA GLY A 12 -21.09 -9.22 -5.53
C GLY A 12 -19.61 -9.12 -5.13
N ASN A 13 -18.69 -9.51 -6.01
CA ASN A 13 -17.25 -9.35 -5.76
C ASN A 13 -16.84 -7.87 -5.70
N LEU A 14 -17.35 -7.04 -6.61
CA LEU A 14 -17.07 -5.58 -6.60
C LEU A 14 -17.73 -4.88 -5.39
N GLU A 15 -18.93 -5.29 -5.01
CA GLU A 15 -19.60 -4.84 -3.78
C GLU A 15 -18.79 -5.23 -2.54
N TYR A 16 -18.27 -6.46 -2.50
CA TYR A 16 -17.38 -6.94 -1.45
C TYR A 16 -16.12 -6.07 -1.36
N VAL A 17 -15.43 -5.81 -2.48
CA VAL A 17 -14.24 -4.94 -2.52
C VAL A 17 -14.56 -3.55 -1.95
N SER A 18 -15.66 -2.93 -2.39
CA SER A 18 -16.07 -1.60 -1.90
C SER A 18 -16.32 -1.60 -0.39
N SER A 19 -16.97 -2.66 0.11
CA SER A 19 -17.22 -2.84 1.54
C SER A 19 -15.93 -3.01 2.34
N GLN A 20 -14.97 -3.80 1.85
CA GLN A 20 -13.69 -4.00 2.51
C GLN A 20 -12.84 -2.72 2.52
N LEU A 21 -12.82 -1.95 1.43
CA LEU A 21 -12.13 -0.66 1.37
C LEU A 21 -12.73 0.35 2.36
N LEU A 22 -14.06 0.40 2.46
CA LEU A 22 -14.73 1.19 3.51
C LEU A 22 -14.41 0.67 4.92
N GLY A 23 -14.30 -0.65 5.09
CA GLY A 23 -13.87 -1.29 6.33
C GLY A 23 -12.47 -0.87 6.77
N ILE A 24 -11.54 -0.69 5.83
CA ILE A 24 -10.20 -0.12 6.12
C ILE A 24 -10.33 1.30 6.63
N ILE A 25 -11.09 2.16 5.94
CA ILE A 25 -11.25 3.56 6.34
C ILE A 25 -11.86 3.62 7.75
N ASN A 26 -12.96 2.93 7.98
CA ASN A 26 -13.69 3.00 9.24
C ASN A 26 -13.01 2.27 10.39
N GLY A 27 -12.31 1.16 10.10
CA GLY A 27 -11.69 0.31 11.13
C GLY A 27 -10.26 0.70 11.49
N ASN A 28 -9.49 1.25 10.54
CA ASN A 28 -8.07 1.55 10.74
C ASN A 28 -7.77 3.05 10.77
N ILE A 29 -8.46 3.85 9.96
CA ILE A 29 -8.19 5.30 9.84
C ILE A 29 -9.11 6.11 10.75
N LEU A 30 -10.38 5.71 10.86
CA LEU A 30 -11.42 6.37 11.68
C LEU A 30 -11.94 5.47 12.82
N PRO A 31 -11.08 4.83 13.65
CA PRO A 31 -11.48 3.80 14.62
C PRO A 31 -12.41 4.30 15.74
N ALA A 32 -12.66 5.61 15.83
CA ALA A 32 -13.48 6.20 16.88
C ALA A 32 -15.01 6.05 16.66
N LEU A 33 -15.45 5.54 15.51
CA LEU A 33 -16.89 5.33 15.26
C LEU A 33 -17.39 4.16 16.14
N PRO A 34 -18.34 4.39 17.07
CA PRO A 34 -18.92 3.30 17.85
C PRO A 34 -19.58 2.28 16.90
N SER A 35 -19.15 1.02 17.00
CA SER A 35 -19.67 -0.13 16.24
C SER A 35 -21.14 -0.45 16.54
N THR A 36 -21.72 0.19 17.56
CA THR A 36 -23.09 0.01 18.00
C THR A 36 -23.85 1.34 17.88
N GLY A 37 -24.75 1.44 16.89
CA GLY A 37 -25.80 2.47 16.89
C GLY A 37 -25.84 3.47 15.73
N PHE A 38 -25.46 3.09 14.50
CA PHE A 38 -25.80 3.89 13.32
C PHE A 38 -27.01 3.31 12.55
N PRO A 39 -27.91 4.16 12.04
CA PRO A 39 -27.92 5.61 12.15
C PRO A 39 -28.30 6.08 13.56
N VAL A 40 -27.51 6.98 14.14
CA VAL A 40 -27.95 7.75 15.31
C VAL A 40 -28.98 8.73 14.78
N ASP A 41 -30.23 8.63 15.23
CA ASP A 41 -31.21 9.69 14.98
C ASP A 41 -30.72 10.94 15.70
N VAL A 42 -30.07 11.81 14.93
CA VAL A 42 -29.51 13.07 15.42
C VAL A 42 -30.60 14.11 15.64
N LYS A 43 -31.86 13.83 15.28
CA LYS A 43 -32.97 14.76 15.47
C LYS A 43 -33.85 14.30 16.62
N ASP A 44 -34.07 15.17 17.59
CA ASP A 44 -35.23 14.99 18.46
C ASP A 44 -36.53 15.20 17.65
N PRO A 45 -37.70 14.81 18.16
CA PRO A 45 -38.99 15.05 17.50
C PRO A 45 -39.31 16.53 17.21
N ARG A 46 -38.50 17.47 17.72
CA ARG A 46 -38.60 18.93 17.50
C ARG A 46 -37.59 19.42 16.45
N GLY A 47 -36.85 18.51 15.81
CA GLY A 47 -35.87 18.82 14.77
C GLY A 47 -34.56 19.40 15.31
N VAL A 48 -34.29 19.28 16.61
CA VAL A 48 -33.05 19.78 17.22
C VAL A 48 -31.96 18.72 17.10
N CYS A 49 -30.78 19.12 16.64
CA CYS A 49 -29.60 18.26 16.63
C CYS A 49 -29.19 17.91 18.06
N VAL A 50 -29.37 16.67 18.47
CA VAL A 50 -28.91 16.19 19.79
C VAL A 50 -27.52 15.61 19.64
N SER A 51 -26.53 16.25 20.27
CA SER A 51 -25.20 15.68 20.40
C SER A 51 -25.18 14.72 21.58
N THR A 52 -25.18 13.42 21.30
CA THR A 52 -24.87 12.36 22.29
C THR A 52 -23.37 12.05 22.32
N TYR A 53 -22.55 12.90 21.70
CA TYR A 53 -21.13 12.64 21.47
C TYR A 53 -20.31 12.87 22.73
N THR A 54 -19.74 11.80 23.28
CA THR A 54 -18.57 11.87 24.16
C THR A 54 -17.31 11.94 23.29
N PRO A 55 -16.48 12.99 23.42
CA PRO A 55 -15.20 13.07 22.72
C PRO A 55 -14.36 11.85 23.05
N LYS A 56 -13.94 11.13 22.01
CA LYS A 56 -12.87 10.13 22.10
C LYS A 56 -11.62 10.75 21.51
N ASP A 57 -10.48 10.48 22.14
CA ASP A 57 -9.19 10.89 21.60
C ASP A 57 -8.99 10.31 20.20
N SER A 58 -8.51 11.14 19.27
CA SER A 58 -8.16 10.69 17.93
C SER A 58 -6.96 9.76 18.00
N VAL A 59 -7.05 8.61 17.34
CA VAL A 59 -5.88 7.76 17.11
C VAL A 59 -5.03 8.43 16.03
N VAL A 60 -3.77 8.72 16.33
CA VAL A 60 -2.83 9.30 15.36
C VAL A 60 -2.42 8.21 14.37
N PHE A 61 -2.57 8.50 13.08
CA PHE A 61 -2.08 7.61 12.02
C PHE A 61 -0.56 7.47 12.10
N ASP A 62 -0.06 6.24 12.17
CA ASP A 62 1.36 5.92 12.31
C ASP A 62 1.78 4.77 11.38
N CYS A 63 3.06 4.39 11.43
CA CYS A 63 3.56 3.30 10.60
C CYS A 63 3.00 1.92 10.98
N THR A 64 2.48 1.75 12.19
CA THR A 64 1.83 0.51 12.63
C THR A 64 0.51 0.35 11.88
N ILE A 65 -0.32 1.40 11.91
CA ILE A 65 -1.59 1.45 11.18
C ILE A 65 -1.35 1.32 9.68
N TRP A 66 -0.36 2.02 9.13
CA TRP A 66 0.04 1.87 7.73
C TRP A 66 0.32 0.41 7.37
N ASN A 67 1.16 -0.29 8.13
CA ASN A 67 1.50 -1.68 7.83
C ASN A 67 0.27 -2.60 7.87
N THR A 68 -0.63 -2.41 8.84
CA THR A 68 -1.90 -3.15 8.88
C THR A 68 -2.77 -2.89 7.65
N ILE A 69 -2.85 -1.63 7.19
CA ILE A 69 -3.61 -1.30 5.98
C ILE A 69 -2.94 -1.91 4.75
N LYS A 70 -1.61 -1.80 4.65
CA LYS A 70 -0.82 -2.37 3.56
C LYS A 70 -1.04 -3.89 3.46
N GLU A 71 -1.02 -4.59 4.59
CA GLU A 71 -1.30 -6.02 4.65
C GLU A 71 -2.70 -6.35 4.14
N LYS A 72 -3.74 -5.62 4.57
CA LYS A 72 -5.12 -5.85 4.09
C LYS A 72 -5.29 -5.57 2.59
N LEU A 73 -4.57 -4.59 2.06
CA LEU A 73 -4.67 -4.21 0.65
C LEU A 73 -3.94 -5.19 -0.27
N ILE A 74 -2.76 -5.68 0.14
CA ILE A 74 -1.83 -6.41 -0.74
C ILE A 74 -1.65 -7.87 -0.31
N ASN A 75 -1.46 -8.14 0.97
CA ASN A 75 -1.05 -9.45 1.44
C ASN A 75 -2.22 -10.39 1.71
N SER A 76 -1.98 -11.67 1.45
CA SER A 76 -2.76 -12.76 1.98
C SER A 76 -2.26 -13.06 3.39
N SER A 77 -3.07 -12.81 4.43
CA SER A 77 -2.77 -13.33 5.76
C SER A 77 -2.94 -14.85 5.75
N GLU A 78 -1.84 -15.60 5.70
CA GLU A 78 -1.80 -17.03 6.04
C GLU A 78 -1.92 -17.22 7.56
N GLU A 79 -2.99 -16.75 8.18
CA GLU A 79 -3.28 -17.11 9.56
C GLU A 79 -4.28 -18.28 9.60
N SER A 80 -3.69 -19.48 9.70
CA SER A 80 -4.28 -20.70 10.25
C SER A 80 -5.64 -21.16 9.71
N GLY A 81 -5.61 -22.07 8.72
CA GLY A 81 -6.64 -23.11 8.55
C GLY A 81 -7.99 -22.70 7.98
N GLU A 82 -8.29 -21.41 7.83
CA GLU A 82 -9.45 -20.89 7.10
C GLU A 82 -9.01 -20.19 5.82
N VAL A 83 -9.89 -20.25 4.80
CA VAL A 83 -9.74 -19.76 3.42
C VAL A 83 -8.75 -18.59 3.30
N ALA A 84 -7.66 -18.77 2.55
CA ALA A 84 -6.67 -17.73 2.27
C ALA A 84 -7.38 -16.47 1.77
N THR A 85 -7.43 -15.43 2.61
CA THR A 85 -7.98 -14.13 2.25
C THR A 85 -6.95 -13.39 1.43
N THR A 86 -7.08 -13.47 0.10
CA THR A 86 -6.31 -12.66 -0.86
C THR A 86 -6.45 -11.17 -0.55
N GLY A 87 -5.36 -10.40 -0.69
CA GLY A 87 -5.38 -8.94 -0.48
C GLY A 87 -6.45 -8.26 -1.36
N ILE A 88 -7.08 -7.20 -0.85
CA ILE A 88 -8.26 -6.59 -1.50
C ILE A 88 -7.95 -6.14 -2.93
N LEU A 89 -6.76 -5.58 -3.19
CA LEU A 89 -6.36 -5.16 -4.53
C LEU A 89 -6.13 -6.33 -5.46
N VAL A 90 -5.51 -7.40 -4.98
CA VAL A 90 -5.30 -8.63 -5.76
C VAL A 90 -6.65 -9.26 -6.12
N TYR A 91 -7.59 -9.33 -5.17
CA TYR A 91 -8.95 -9.80 -5.43
C TYR A 91 -9.72 -8.92 -6.42
N LEU A 92 -9.52 -7.60 -6.38
CA LEU A 92 -10.05 -6.67 -7.36
C LEU A 92 -9.45 -6.94 -8.75
N CYS A 93 -8.14 -7.10 -8.87
CA CYS A 93 -7.47 -7.45 -10.13
C CYS A 93 -8.04 -8.72 -10.75
N ASP A 94 -8.14 -9.81 -9.96
CA ASP A 94 -8.71 -11.09 -10.40
C ASP A 94 -10.17 -10.92 -10.88
N THR A 95 -10.95 -10.12 -10.15
CA THR A 95 -12.35 -9.84 -10.49
C THR A 95 -12.44 -9.04 -11.80
N LEU A 96 -11.61 -8.01 -11.98
CA LEU A 96 -11.57 -7.19 -13.19
C LEU A 96 -11.13 -8.00 -14.42
N ASP A 97 -10.10 -8.83 -14.30
CA ASP A 97 -9.65 -9.73 -15.38
C ASP A 97 -10.74 -10.73 -15.78
N CYS A 98 -11.44 -11.30 -14.79
CA CYS A 98 -12.58 -12.20 -15.04
C CYS A 98 -13.72 -11.50 -15.78
N ILE A 99 -14.07 -10.27 -15.37
CA ILE A 99 -15.09 -9.45 -16.05
C ILE A 99 -14.64 -9.12 -17.48
N LEU A 100 -13.39 -8.69 -17.65
CA LEU A 100 -12.81 -8.30 -18.94
C LEU A 100 -12.92 -9.41 -19.98
N LYS A 101 -12.55 -10.65 -19.60
CA LYS A 101 -12.68 -11.84 -20.45
C LYS A 101 -14.10 -12.08 -20.98
N ARG A 102 -15.12 -11.56 -20.30
CA ARG A 102 -16.53 -11.68 -20.69
C ARG A 102 -17.10 -10.43 -21.37
N THR A 103 -16.51 -9.25 -21.18
CA THR A 103 -17.03 -7.98 -21.71
C THR A 103 -16.41 -7.55 -23.04
N VAL A 104 -15.26 -8.11 -23.45
CA VAL A 104 -14.58 -7.80 -24.73
C VAL A 104 -15.49 -7.95 -25.95
N GLY A 105 -16.48 -8.86 -25.92
CA GLY A 105 -17.45 -9.06 -26.99
C GLY A 105 -18.74 -8.23 -26.90
N LEU A 106 -18.94 -7.48 -25.82
CA LEU A 106 -20.20 -6.78 -25.53
C LEU A 106 -20.09 -5.26 -25.73
N ASN A 107 -19.07 -4.63 -25.13
CA ASN A 107 -18.81 -3.20 -25.27
C ASN A 107 -17.31 -2.92 -25.21
N TYR A 108 -16.72 -2.62 -26.37
CA TYR A 108 -15.28 -2.38 -26.49
C TYR A 108 -14.80 -1.16 -25.69
N GLY A 109 -15.59 -0.08 -25.66
CA GLY A 109 -15.26 1.13 -24.91
C GLY A 109 -15.18 0.87 -23.41
N PHE A 110 -16.13 0.10 -22.87
CA PHE A 110 -16.11 -0.31 -21.47
C PHE A 110 -14.97 -1.29 -21.17
N ALA A 111 -14.74 -2.28 -22.04
CA ALA A 111 -13.64 -3.24 -21.89
C ALA A 111 -12.28 -2.54 -21.80
N ALA A 112 -12.02 -1.54 -22.66
CA ALA A 112 -10.78 -0.77 -22.62
C ALA A 112 -10.60 -0.02 -21.27
N GLN A 113 -11.69 0.47 -20.65
CA GLN A 113 -11.59 1.10 -19.34
C GLN A 113 -11.38 0.09 -18.21
N LEU A 114 -11.92 -1.13 -18.32
CA LEU A 114 -11.64 -2.21 -17.37
C LEU A 114 -10.18 -2.67 -17.44
N GLU A 115 -9.62 -2.79 -18.64
CA GLU A 115 -8.19 -3.09 -18.84
C GLU A 115 -7.31 -1.99 -18.24
N ARG A 116 -7.64 -0.72 -18.49
CA ARG A 116 -6.95 0.40 -17.85
C ARG A 116 -7.06 0.34 -16.32
N PHE A 117 -8.23 0.02 -15.80
CA PHE A 117 -8.44 -0.08 -14.35
C PHE A 117 -7.61 -1.21 -13.74
N LEU A 118 -7.55 -2.37 -14.39
CA LEU A 118 -6.70 -3.48 -13.98
C LEU A 118 -5.22 -3.06 -13.89
N CYS A 119 -4.69 -2.43 -14.94
CA CYS A 119 -3.31 -1.94 -14.95
C CYS A 119 -3.03 -0.92 -13.82
N LEU A 120 -3.99 -0.04 -13.51
CA LEU A 120 -3.87 0.91 -12.41
C LEU A 120 -3.83 0.19 -11.05
N CYS A 121 -4.62 -0.87 -10.86
CA CYS A 121 -4.62 -1.65 -9.64
C CYS A 121 -3.29 -2.39 -9.42
N GLU A 122 -2.76 -3.04 -10.45
CA GLU A 122 -1.44 -3.71 -10.40
C GLU A 122 -0.30 -2.73 -10.12
N SER A 123 -0.35 -1.54 -10.75
CA SER A 123 0.62 -0.48 -10.51
C SER A 123 0.53 0.02 -9.07
N LEU A 124 -0.69 0.24 -8.57
CA LEU A 124 -0.94 0.67 -7.20
C LEU A 124 -0.41 -0.35 -6.19
N GLU A 125 -0.68 -1.64 -6.39
CA GLU A 125 -0.16 -2.72 -5.55
C GLU A 125 1.36 -2.64 -5.41
N THR A 126 2.06 -2.56 -6.55
CA THR A 126 3.53 -2.44 -6.59
C THR A 126 4.03 -1.20 -5.81
N ARG A 127 3.35 -0.06 -5.95
CA ARG A 127 3.74 1.18 -5.26
C ARG A 127 3.47 1.13 -3.77
N LEU A 128 2.32 0.62 -3.35
CA LEU A 128 1.98 0.48 -1.94
C LEU A 128 2.97 -0.47 -1.24
N ASP A 129 3.35 -1.58 -1.89
CA ASP A 129 4.32 -2.52 -1.31
C ASP A 129 5.68 -1.87 -1.05
N SER A 130 6.13 -1.03 -1.99
CA SER A 130 7.42 -0.34 -1.94
C SER A 130 7.56 0.72 -0.84
N ILE A 131 6.47 1.11 -0.17
CA ILE A 131 6.51 2.11 0.90
C ILE A 131 6.98 1.46 2.21
N CYS A 132 8.19 1.84 2.59
CA CYS A 132 8.76 1.57 3.91
C CYS A 132 8.51 2.78 4.82
N CYS A 133 7.40 2.76 5.56
CA CYS A 133 7.05 3.86 6.46
C CYS A 133 8.09 4.03 7.57
N ASN A 134 8.53 5.27 7.81
CA ASN A 134 9.43 5.63 8.91
C ASN A 134 8.77 6.57 9.91
N GLY A 135 8.54 6.06 11.13
CA GLY A 135 7.93 6.79 12.25
C GLY A 135 8.65 8.08 12.66
N LYS A 136 9.91 8.25 12.27
CA LYS A 136 10.69 9.45 12.56
C LYS A 136 10.31 10.64 11.67
N CYS A 137 9.53 10.44 10.61
CA CYS A 137 9.23 11.44 9.57
C CYS A 137 7.72 11.80 9.56
N PRO A 138 7.22 12.50 10.59
CA PRO A 138 5.77 12.70 10.79
C PRO A 138 5.10 13.49 9.66
N GLU A 139 5.80 14.43 9.03
CA GLU A 139 5.28 15.19 7.88
C GLU A 139 4.98 14.25 6.70
N VAL A 140 5.92 13.36 6.36
CA VAL A 140 5.76 12.37 5.28
C VAL A 140 4.68 11.34 5.60
N ILE A 141 4.48 11.00 6.89
CA ILE A 141 3.36 10.14 7.33
C ILE A 141 2.01 10.82 7.10
N GLY A 142 1.93 12.13 7.36
CA GLY A 142 0.74 12.93 7.05
C GLY A 142 0.42 12.95 5.56
N ASP A 143 1.43 13.16 4.72
CA ASP A 143 1.30 13.12 3.26
C ASP A 143 0.86 11.73 2.77
N LEU A 144 1.45 10.67 3.34
CA LEU A 144 1.06 9.28 3.07
C LEU A 144 -0.41 9.05 3.39
N LEU A 145 -0.89 9.47 4.57
CA LEU A 145 -2.30 9.33 4.94
C LEU A 145 -3.21 10.07 3.95
N CYS A 146 -2.83 11.29 3.56
CA CYS A 146 -3.60 12.10 2.63
C CYS A 146 -3.76 11.39 1.27
N VAL A 147 -2.64 10.95 0.67
CA VAL A 147 -2.64 10.24 -0.61
C VAL A 147 -3.39 8.92 -0.50
N LEU A 148 -3.20 8.17 0.59
CA LEU A 148 -3.93 6.92 0.84
C LEU A 148 -5.44 7.13 0.88
N MET A 149 -5.93 8.15 1.59
CA MET A 149 -7.36 8.45 1.65
C MET A 149 -7.94 8.82 0.28
N GLN A 150 -7.20 9.60 -0.52
CA GLN A 150 -7.60 9.93 -1.88
C GLN A 150 -7.66 8.66 -2.75
N ILE A 151 -6.66 7.79 -2.67
CA ILE A 151 -6.64 6.52 -3.41
C ILE A 151 -7.83 5.62 -2.99
N LEU A 152 -8.05 5.41 -1.70
CA LEU A 152 -9.13 4.53 -1.21
C LEU A 152 -10.51 5.04 -1.63
N THR A 153 -10.75 6.35 -1.52
CA THR A 153 -12.04 6.95 -1.92
C THR A 153 -12.28 6.87 -3.42
N LYS A 154 -11.24 7.09 -4.25
CA LYS A 154 -11.33 6.95 -5.71
C LYS A 154 -11.51 5.49 -6.12
N LEU A 155 -10.84 4.54 -5.47
CA LEU A 155 -11.07 3.11 -5.69
C LEU A 155 -12.52 2.71 -5.38
N ILE A 156 -13.07 3.10 -4.23
CA ILE A 156 -14.46 2.81 -3.88
C ILE A 156 -15.42 3.34 -4.96
N SER A 157 -15.20 4.57 -5.42
CA SER A 157 -16.03 5.19 -6.47
C SER A 157 -15.92 4.44 -7.79
N ALA A 158 -14.70 4.14 -8.24
CA ALA A 158 -14.44 3.43 -9.49
C ALA A 158 -15.02 2.01 -9.47
N VAL A 159 -14.83 1.26 -8.38
CA VAL A 159 -15.39 -0.10 -8.21
C VAL A 159 -16.91 -0.06 -8.23
N SER A 160 -17.53 0.88 -7.54
CA SER A 160 -18.99 1.03 -7.52
C SER A 160 -19.55 1.34 -8.92
N LYS A 161 -18.90 2.25 -9.67
CA LYS A 161 -19.30 2.60 -11.04
C LYS A 161 -19.09 1.43 -12.00
N ALA A 162 -17.97 0.72 -11.88
CA ALA A 162 -17.71 -0.49 -12.64
C ALA A 162 -18.79 -1.56 -12.39
N ALA A 163 -19.21 -1.77 -11.15
CA ALA A 163 -20.27 -2.73 -10.80
C ALA A 163 -21.60 -2.40 -11.49
N VAL A 164 -21.99 -1.11 -11.49
CA VAL A 164 -23.19 -0.62 -12.18
C VAL A 164 -23.08 -0.81 -13.70
N LEU A 165 -21.92 -0.48 -14.29
CA LEU A 165 -21.67 -0.68 -15.71
C LEU A 165 -21.72 -2.16 -16.09
N VAL A 166 -21.15 -3.06 -15.27
CA VAL A 166 -21.23 -4.52 -15.46
C VAL A 166 -22.68 -4.99 -15.44
N TYR A 167 -23.50 -4.49 -14.51
CA TYR A 167 -24.93 -4.85 -14.44
C TYR A 167 -25.65 -4.53 -15.76
N TYR A 168 -25.40 -3.35 -16.34
CA TYR A 168 -26.03 -2.89 -17.58
C TYR A 168 -25.29 -3.31 -18.87
N ALA A 169 -24.13 -3.97 -18.78
CA ALA A 169 -23.28 -4.29 -19.94
C ALA A 169 -23.94 -5.20 -20.99
N THR A 170 -25.02 -5.90 -20.65
CA THR A 170 -25.78 -6.78 -21.55
C THR A 170 -27.04 -6.14 -22.13
N CYS A 171 -27.34 -4.89 -21.77
CA CYS A 171 -28.44 -4.13 -22.35
C CYS A 171 -28.11 -3.64 -23.77
N ASP A 172 -29.13 -3.42 -24.60
CA ASP A 172 -28.96 -2.66 -25.83
C ASP A 172 -28.77 -1.17 -25.50
N ILE A 173 -27.50 -0.80 -25.44
CA ILE A 173 -26.99 0.53 -25.12
C ILE A 173 -26.79 1.38 -26.39
N ASN A 174 -27.25 0.92 -27.57
CA ASN A 174 -27.19 1.73 -28.78
C ASN A 174 -28.20 2.89 -28.66
N PRO A 175 -27.77 4.16 -28.74
CA PRO A 175 -28.65 5.33 -28.57
C PRO A 175 -29.70 5.44 -29.68
N THR A 176 -29.52 4.73 -30.81
CA THR A 176 -30.41 4.76 -31.98
C THR A 176 -31.36 3.58 -32.06
N THR A 177 -31.00 2.41 -31.53
CA THR A 177 -31.80 1.17 -31.65
C THR A 177 -32.24 0.60 -30.30
N GLY A 178 -31.56 0.98 -29.23
CA GLY A 178 -31.76 0.47 -27.87
C GLY A 178 -32.60 1.39 -26.99
N ASN A 179 -32.51 1.15 -25.68
CA ASN A 179 -33.20 1.99 -24.70
C ASN A 179 -32.38 3.25 -24.44
N THR A 180 -32.85 4.39 -24.96
CA THR A 180 -32.16 5.69 -24.86
C THR A 180 -31.84 6.10 -23.42
N VAL A 181 -32.72 5.80 -22.46
CA VAL A 181 -32.48 6.10 -21.03
C VAL A 181 -31.28 5.31 -20.50
N ILE A 182 -31.19 4.03 -20.85
CA ILE A 182 -30.10 3.16 -20.42
C ILE A 182 -28.80 3.53 -21.14
N ALA A 183 -28.86 3.85 -22.43
CA ALA A 183 -27.71 4.31 -23.20
C ALA A 183 -27.12 5.60 -22.59
N THR A 184 -27.94 6.62 -22.36
CA THR A 184 -27.49 7.89 -21.74
C THR A 184 -26.96 7.68 -20.32
N PHE A 185 -27.61 6.83 -19.52
CA PHE A 185 -27.11 6.49 -18.18
C PHE A 185 -25.76 5.77 -18.25
N PHE A 186 -25.60 4.80 -19.14
CA PHE A 186 -24.37 4.04 -19.32
C PHE A 186 -23.22 4.95 -19.76
N GLU A 187 -23.45 5.82 -20.73
CA GLU A 187 -22.46 6.81 -21.18
C GLU A 187 -22.04 7.75 -20.05
N CYS A 188 -22.99 8.26 -19.28
CA CYS A 188 -22.72 9.11 -18.11
C CYS A 188 -21.85 8.38 -17.08
N MET A 189 -22.24 7.17 -16.69
CA MET A 189 -21.51 6.36 -15.72
C MET A 189 -20.11 5.96 -16.23
N LEU A 190 -19.96 5.72 -17.53
CA LEU A 190 -18.67 5.41 -18.15
C LEU A 190 -17.74 6.63 -18.13
N CYS A 191 -18.26 7.83 -18.43
CA CYS A 191 -17.51 9.08 -18.30
C CYS A 191 -17.05 9.32 -16.87
N ASP A 192 -17.92 9.10 -15.89
CA ASP A 192 -17.57 9.24 -14.47
C ASP A 192 -16.55 8.20 -14.01
N LEU A 193 -16.61 6.97 -14.53
CA LEU A 193 -15.57 5.97 -14.29
C LEU A 193 -14.23 6.42 -14.89
N ILE A 194 -14.23 6.90 -16.14
CA ILE A 194 -13.02 7.41 -16.80
C ILE A 194 -12.37 8.51 -15.98
N ASN A 195 -13.17 9.42 -15.42
CA ASN A 195 -12.66 10.51 -14.57
C ASN A 195 -12.00 9.98 -13.29
N ASP A 196 -12.62 9.03 -12.60
CA ASP A 196 -12.01 8.40 -11.42
C ASP A 196 -10.69 7.69 -11.77
N LEU A 197 -10.64 6.98 -12.90
CA LEU A 197 -9.42 6.30 -13.35
C LEU A 197 -8.31 7.30 -13.69
N CYS A 198 -8.65 8.42 -14.33
CA CYS A 198 -7.70 9.51 -14.59
C CYS A 198 -7.16 10.15 -13.30
N GLU A 199 -7.96 10.25 -12.25
CA GLU A 199 -7.50 10.75 -10.96
C GLU A 199 -6.65 9.72 -10.22
N LEU A 200 -7.03 8.44 -10.22
CA LEU A 200 -6.19 7.36 -9.69
C LEU A 200 -4.82 7.32 -10.36
N GLU A 201 -4.78 7.47 -11.69
CA GLU A 201 -3.52 7.50 -12.46
C GLU A 201 -2.60 8.65 -12.01
N LYS A 202 -3.14 9.80 -11.60
CA LYS A 202 -2.35 10.92 -11.07
C LYS A 202 -1.83 10.66 -9.66
N LEU A 203 -2.59 9.94 -8.84
CA LEU A 203 -2.21 9.63 -7.45
C LEU A 203 -1.09 8.59 -7.35
N ILE A 204 -0.96 7.69 -8.32
CA ILE A 204 0.10 6.65 -8.32
C ILE A 204 1.52 7.25 -8.35
N PRO A 205 1.84 8.25 -9.20
CA PRO A 205 3.09 9.00 -9.11
C PRO A 205 3.29 9.74 -7.79
N GLU A 206 2.24 10.32 -7.20
CA GLU A 206 2.32 10.98 -5.89
C GLU A 206 2.72 9.98 -4.80
N LEU A 207 2.13 8.79 -4.83
CA LEU A 207 2.50 7.69 -3.94
C LEU A 207 3.96 7.26 -4.13
N SER A 208 4.46 7.28 -5.36
CA SER A 208 5.88 7.02 -5.65
C SER A 208 6.80 8.11 -5.08
N ALA A 209 6.34 9.36 -5.06
CA ALA A 209 7.07 10.47 -4.43
C ALA A 209 7.17 10.30 -2.91
N ILE A 210 6.15 9.72 -2.26
CA ILE A 210 6.19 9.38 -0.82
C ILE A 210 7.32 8.41 -0.50
N VAL A 211 7.55 7.40 -1.36
CA VAL A 211 8.68 6.45 -1.20
C VAL A 211 10.01 7.20 -1.17
N ILE A 212 10.20 8.13 -2.11
CA ILE A 212 11.41 8.97 -2.20
C ILE A 212 11.53 9.89 -0.98
N ALA A 213 10.42 10.45 -0.51
CA ALA A 213 10.39 11.33 0.66
C ALA A 213 10.82 10.60 1.94
N PHE A 214 10.35 9.36 2.16
CA PHE A 214 10.82 8.54 3.27
C PHE A 214 12.31 8.24 3.16
N ALA A 215 12.78 7.80 2.00
CA ALA A 215 14.21 7.53 1.79
C ALA A 215 15.09 8.77 2.01
N THR A 216 14.62 9.95 1.57
CA THR A 216 15.33 11.23 1.76
C THR A 216 15.35 11.63 3.23
N CYS A 217 14.22 11.50 3.93
CA CYS A 217 14.14 11.78 5.36
C CYS A 217 15.05 10.86 6.18
N ASP A 218 15.18 9.59 5.78
CA ASP A 218 16.14 8.65 6.36
C ASP A 218 17.58 9.14 6.17
N MET A 219 17.96 9.47 4.93
CA MET A 219 19.31 9.95 4.61
C MET A 219 19.69 11.21 5.39
N GLN A 220 18.77 12.15 5.57
CA GLN A 220 19.02 13.38 6.33
C GLN A 220 19.26 13.12 7.83
N LYS A 221 18.74 12.00 8.35
CA LYS A 221 18.90 11.60 9.76
C LYS A 221 20.04 10.62 9.96
N CYS A 222 20.62 10.09 8.90
CA CYS A 222 21.84 9.29 8.97
C CYS A 222 23.03 10.19 9.32
N THR A 223 23.75 9.83 10.39
CA THR A 223 25.07 10.39 10.65
C THR A 223 26.01 9.92 9.50
N PRO A 224 26.75 10.82 8.83
CA PRO A 224 27.68 10.41 7.81
C PRO A 224 28.68 9.39 8.36
N CYS A 225 28.79 8.21 7.73
CA CYS A 225 29.76 7.19 8.11
C CYS A 225 31.22 7.62 7.92
N TYR A 226 31.49 8.83 7.43
CA TYR A 226 32.81 9.33 7.05
C TYR A 226 33.54 10.15 8.14
N THR A 227 33.02 10.24 9.36
CA THR A 227 33.72 10.93 10.46
C THR A 227 34.07 10.02 11.62
N ALA A 228 34.39 8.75 11.36
CA ALA A 228 35.37 8.11 12.22
C ALA A 228 36.72 8.76 11.87
N PRO A 229 37.33 9.61 12.72
CA PRO A 229 38.73 9.94 12.51
C PRO A 229 39.43 8.59 12.43
N CYS A 230 40.03 8.28 11.28
CA CYS A 230 40.89 7.12 11.19
C CYS A 230 41.82 7.23 12.38
N ALA A 231 41.67 6.33 13.37
CA ALA A 231 42.60 6.24 14.47
C ALA A 231 43.99 6.27 13.83
N PRO A 232 44.91 7.16 14.28
CA PRO A 232 46.18 7.35 13.61
C PRO A 232 46.76 5.96 13.40
N LYS A 233 47.01 5.58 12.14
CA LYS A 233 47.60 4.30 11.78
C LYS A 233 48.69 4.04 12.80
N LYS A 234 48.51 3.04 13.67
CA LYS A 234 49.59 2.61 14.58
C LYS A 234 50.79 2.42 13.66
N VAL A 235 51.77 3.30 13.80
CA VAL A 235 53.03 3.21 13.08
C VAL A 235 53.52 1.80 13.39
N ARG A 236 53.61 0.95 12.36
CA ARG A 236 54.16 -0.38 12.54
C ARG A 236 55.55 -0.19 13.16
N PRO A 237 55.91 -0.90 14.23
CA PRO A 237 57.25 -0.81 14.77
C PRO A 237 58.22 -1.04 13.60
N ILE A 238 59.07 -0.07 13.34
CA ILE A 238 60.18 -0.24 12.40
C ILE A 238 61.02 -1.35 13.02
N CYS A 239 61.01 -2.53 12.40
CA CYS A 239 61.96 -3.58 12.76
C CYS A 239 63.37 -2.99 12.59
N PRO A 240 64.23 -3.04 13.62
CA PRO A 240 65.60 -2.56 13.48
C PRO A 240 66.30 -3.36 12.38
N PRO A 241 67.17 -2.71 11.58
CA PRO A 241 67.80 -3.36 10.44
C PRO A 241 68.74 -4.46 10.95
N ASN A 242 68.53 -5.67 10.45
CA ASN A 242 69.48 -6.78 10.40
C ASN A 242 70.69 -6.68 11.33
N MET A 243 70.60 -7.32 12.51
CA MET A 243 71.80 -7.90 13.11
C MET A 243 72.21 -9.08 12.25
N MET A 244 73.23 -8.86 11.42
CA MET A 244 73.96 -9.93 10.76
C MET A 244 74.59 -10.86 11.79
N HIS A 245 74.60 -12.15 11.42
CA HIS A 245 75.22 -13.28 12.10
C HIS A 245 76.56 -13.02 12.80
N TYR A 246 76.78 -13.71 13.92
CA TYR A 246 77.74 -14.82 14.13
C TYR A 246 77.86 -14.96 15.67
N GLY A 247 77.33 -15.99 16.31
CA GLY A 247 77.96 -17.30 16.35
C GLY A 247 78.00 -17.79 17.80
N ASN A 248 77.50 -19.01 17.98
CA ASN A 248 77.86 -19.98 19.03
C ASN A 248 77.21 -19.92 20.43
N ASN A 249 76.73 -21.11 20.80
CA ASN A 249 76.52 -21.71 22.11
C ASN A 249 75.33 -21.29 22.98
N GLY A 250 74.45 -22.27 23.18
CA GLY A 250 74.02 -22.64 24.54
C GLY A 250 72.54 -22.47 24.84
N TYR A 251 71.87 -23.61 25.02
CA TYR A 251 70.76 -23.83 25.94
C TYR A 251 69.52 -22.90 25.87
N GLY A 252 68.43 -23.50 25.36
CA GLY A 252 67.23 -23.65 26.18
C GLY A 252 66.14 -22.58 26.11
N GLN A 253 64.93 -23.10 25.85
CA GLN A 253 63.60 -22.59 26.21
C GLN A 253 62.88 -21.65 25.21
N ASN A 254 61.76 -22.20 24.69
CA ASN A 254 60.39 -21.64 24.58
C ASN A 254 60.29 -20.13 24.33
N TYR A 255 59.67 -19.66 23.24
CA TYR A 255 58.26 -19.88 22.93
C TYR A 255 58.03 -20.12 21.43
N GLY A 256 57.58 -21.33 21.11
CA GLY A 256 56.84 -21.57 19.88
C GLY A 256 55.43 -20.99 19.99
N GLY A 257 54.98 -20.38 18.88
CA GLY A 257 53.59 -20.37 18.44
C GLY A 257 52.55 -19.75 19.37
N CYS A 258 52.08 -18.56 19.00
CA CYS A 258 50.65 -18.30 19.03
C CYS A 258 50.19 -17.93 17.61
N CYS A 259 49.43 -18.87 17.04
CA CYS A 259 48.37 -18.72 16.05
C CYS A 259 47.72 -17.33 16.09
N GLY A 260 47.29 -16.73 14.99
CA GLY A 260 46.47 -17.32 13.94
C GLY A 260 45.25 -16.42 13.75
N SER A 261 44.76 -16.40 12.51
CA SER A 261 43.44 -15.97 12.02
C SER A 261 42.49 -15.19 12.92
N GLY A 262 41.94 -14.09 12.39
CA GLY A 262 40.62 -13.58 12.79
C GLY A 262 40.60 -12.09 13.13
N CYS A 263 39.89 -11.31 12.29
CA CYS A 263 38.90 -10.30 12.69
C CYS A 263 38.54 -9.39 11.50
N CYS A 264 37.86 -9.97 10.50
CA CYS A 264 36.70 -9.31 9.91
C CYS A 264 35.49 -9.94 10.58
N GLY A 265 34.95 -9.29 11.60
CA GLY A 265 33.81 -9.79 12.35
C GLY A 265 33.41 -8.82 13.44
N GLY A 266 32.26 -8.18 13.29
CA GLY A 266 31.64 -7.40 14.36
C GLY A 266 31.12 -6.03 13.96
N CYS A 267 30.12 -5.96 13.08
CA CYS A 267 29.06 -4.96 13.27
C CYS A 267 28.30 -5.37 14.54
N ASN A 268 28.74 -4.89 15.69
CA ASN A 268 28.06 -5.14 16.95
C ASN A 268 27.04 -4.03 17.20
N LYS A 269 25.77 -4.44 17.36
CA LYS A 269 24.68 -3.64 17.90
C LYS A 269 25.00 -3.21 19.34
N GLY A 270 24.51 -2.03 19.72
CA GLY A 270 24.40 -1.55 21.11
C GLY A 270 24.58 -0.04 21.14
N LYS A 271 23.68 0.78 21.68
CA LYS A 271 22.53 0.59 22.57
C LYS A 271 21.43 1.58 22.21
#